data_AF-A0A2N5YJJ3-F1
#
_entry.id   AF-A0A2N5YJJ3-F1
#
_cell.length_a   1.000
_cell.length_b   1.000
_cell.length_c   1.000
_cell.angle_alpha   90.00
_cell.angle_beta   90.00
_cell.angle_gamma   90.00
#
_symmetry.space_group_name_H-M   'P 1'
#
loop_
_entity.id
_entity.type
_entity.pdbx_description
1 polymer ?
#
loop_
_entity_poly.entity_id
_entity_poly.type
_entity_poly.pdbx_seq_one_letter_code
_entity_poly.pdbx_strand_id
1 'polypeptide(L)'
;MSGEDRAVNKELVINVTPSDVQIALLENKELVELNKEKNNIQFAVGDVYLGKVKKIMPGLNAAFVDVGYEKDAFLHYMDLGPQFQSLNKLVRIARSNKLSTGIIRNFNTEPDIKKDGKIADVLSTGQEVVVQIAKEPISTKGPRLSSEISIAGRNIVLIPFSNKISISQKITTQEERNRLKSLVQAIVPKNYGLIVRTAAEG
;
A
#
# COMPACT_ATOMS: atom_id res chain seq x y z
N MET A 1 -22.79 39.47 -18.74
CA MET A 1 -23.42 38.17 -18.44
C MET A 1 -22.38 37.32 -17.73
N SER A 2 -22.35 37.40 -16.41
CA SER A 2 -21.48 36.59 -15.55
C SER A 2 -22.09 35.19 -15.43
N GLY A 3 -21.44 34.18 -16.02
CA GLY A 3 -21.81 32.79 -15.77
C GLY A 3 -21.49 32.46 -14.33
N GLU A 4 -22.53 32.29 -13.50
CA GLU A 4 -22.38 31.62 -12.22
C GLU A 4 -21.97 30.17 -12.51
N ASP A 5 -20.74 29.81 -12.15
CA ASP A 5 -20.31 28.42 -12.00
C ASP A 5 -21.19 27.81 -10.89
N ARG A 6 -22.35 27.27 -11.28
CA ARG A 6 -23.20 26.53 -10.35
C ARG A 6 -22.43 25.30 -9.93
N ALA A 7 -22.05 25.26 -8.65
CA ALA A 7 -21.38 24.11 -8.06
C ALA A 7 -22.18 22.84 -8.38
N VAL A 8 -21.56 21.93 -9.16
CA VAL A 8 -22.15 20.64 -9.50
C VAL A 8 -22.37 19.87 -8.20
N ASN A 9 -23.62 19.49 -7.93
CA ASN A 9 -23.92 18.67 -6.76
C ASN A 9 -23.48 17.23 -7.05
N LYS A 10 -22.55 16.70 -6.25
CA LYS A 10 -22.06 15.32 -6.36
C LYS A 10 -22.60 14.49 -5.21
N GLU A 11 -23.20 13.35 -5.53
CA GLU A 11 -23.72 12.40 -4.55
C GLU A 11 -23.08 11.02 -4.79
N LEU A 12 -22.64 10.36 -3.71
CA LEU A 12 -22.15 8.99 -3.75
C LEU A 12 -23.18 8.06 -3.10
N VAL A 13 -23.84 7.24 -3.90
CA VAL A 13 -24.85 6.29 -3.43
C VAL A 13 -24.22 4.91 -3.32
N ILE A 14 -24.27 4.33 -2.12
CA ILE A 14 -23.70 3.00 -1.84
C ILE A 14 -24.85 2.05 -1.50
N ASN A 15 -25.03 1.02 -2.31
CA ASN A 15 -25.98 -0.05 -2.07
C ASN A 15 -25.23 -1.34 -1.76
N VAL A 16 -25.45 -1.90 -0.56
CA VAL A 16 -24.80 -3.12 -0.09
C VAL A 16 -25.81 -4.25 -0.05
N THR A 17 -25.54 -5.31 -0.79
CA THR A 17 -26.31 -6.56 -0.78
C THR A 17 -25.43 -7.71 -0.29
N PRO A 18 -25.99 -8.88 0.08
CA PRO A 18 -25.19 -10.06 0.41
C PRO A 18 -24.30 -10.56 -0.74
N SER A 19 -24.66 -10.30 -2.00
CA SER A 19 -23.91 -10.76 -3.18
C SER A 19 -22.90 -9.75 -3.70
N ASP A 20 -23.18 -8.46 -3.54
CA ASP A 20 -22.38 -7.39 -4.14
C ASP A 20 -22.56 -6.02 -3.47
N VAL A 21 -21.55 -5.18 -3.63
CA VAL A 21 -21.55 -3.75 -3.33
C VAL A 21 -21.66 -2.98 -4.64
N GLN A 22 -22.58 -2.03 -4.70
CA GLN A 22 -22.76 -1.12 -5.82
C GLN A 22 -22.48 0.31 -5.36
N ILE A 23 -21.65 1.02 -6.12
CA ILE A 23 -21.27 2.40 -5.84
C ILE A 23 -21.63 3.22 -7.08
N ALA A 24 -22.57 4.15 -6.92
CA ALA A 24 -22.98 5.07 -7.96
C ALA A 24 -22.54 6.50 -7.62
N LEU A 25 -21.83 7.15 -8.55
CA LEU A 25 -21.55 8.58 -8.49
C LEU A 25 -22.60 9.31 -9.33
N LEU A 26 -23.37 10.19 -8.70
CA LEU A 26 -24.33 11.05 -9.36
C LEU A 26 -23.79 12.48 -9.41
N GLU A 27 -24.02 13.16 -10.53
CA GLU A 27 -23.82 14.61 -10.66
C GLU A 27 -25.16 15.24 -11.06
N ASN A 28 -25.66 16.16 -10.23
CA ASN A 28 -26.99 16.76 -10.40
C ASN A 28 -28.12 15.72 -10.57
N LYS A 29 -28.02 14.61 -9.81
CA LYS A 29 -28.92 13.44 -9.86
C LYS A 29 -28.86 12.61 -11.15
N GLU A 30 -27.97 12.93 -12.08
CA GLU A 30 -27.67 12.10 -13.24
C GLU A 30 -26.54 11.12 -12.91
N LEU A 31 -26.68 9.86 -13.32
CA LEU A 31 -25.67 8.84 -13.08
C LEU A 31 -24.44 9.06 -13.97
N VAL A 32 -23.29 9.27 -13.35
CA VAL A 32 -22.01 9.47 -14.05
C VAL A 32 -21.14 8.21 -14.03
N GLU A 33 -21.11 7.49 -12.92
CA GLU A 33 -20.30 6.27 -12.78
C GLU A 33 -21.06 5.24 -11.94
N LEU A 34 -20.99 3.96 -12.33
CA LEU A 34 -21.54 2.83 -11.57
C LEU A 34 -20.50 1.71 -11.49
N ASN A 35 -20.01 1.43 -10.29
CA ASN A 35 -19.14 0.30 -9.99
C ASN A 35 -19.92 -0.78 -9.25
N LYS A 36 -19.69 -2.04 -9.60
CA LYS A 36 -20.32 -3.20 -8.94
C LYS A 36 -19.26 -4.25 -8.62
N GLU A 37 -19.08 -4.53 -7.34
CA GLU A 37 -18.08 -5.46 -6.81
C GLU A 37 -18.79 -6.64 -6.14
N LYS A 38 -18.44 -7.87 -6.50
CA LYS A 38 -19.00 -9.07 -5.84
C LYS A 38 -18.40 -9.23 -4.45
N ASN A 39 -19.18 -9.74 -3.49
CA ASN A 39 -18.74 -10.05 -2.12
C ASN A 39 -17.86 -11.32 -2.02
N ASN A 40 -17.00 -11.57 -3.00
CA ASN A 40 -16.02 -12.64 -2.89
C ASN A 40 -14.69 -12.07 -2.42
N ILE A 41 -13.96 -12.80 -1.57
CA ILE A 41 -12.61 -12.41 -1.15
C ILE A 41 -11.68 -12.62 -2.36
N GLN A 42 -11.59 -11.61 -3.20
CA GLN A 42 -10.69 -11.58 -4.33
C GLN A 42 -9.45 -10.80 -3.91
N PHE A 43 -8.36 -11.52 -3.63
CA PHE A 43 -7.07 -10.92 -3.35
C PHE A 43 -6.62 -10.11 -4.57
N ALA A 44 -6.60 -8.80 -4.45
CA ALA A 44 -6.21 -7.88 -5.52
C ALA A 44 -4.82 -7.31 -5.25
N VAL A 45 -4.12 -6.90 -6.33
CA VAL A 45 -2.85 -6.19 -6.19
C VAL A 45 -3.04 -4.92 -5.37
N GLY A 46 -2.22 -4.76 -4.34
CA GLY A 46 -2.27 -3.59 -3.46
C GLY A 46 -3.02 -3.83 -2.15
N ASP A 47 -3.80 -4.91 -2.03
CA ASP A 47 -4.41 -5.28 -0.75
C ASP A 47 -3.36 -5.51 0.32
N VAL A 48 -3.64 -5.06 1.55
CA VAL A 48 -2.72 -5.18 2.69
C VAL A 48 -3.33 -6.10 3.75
N TYR A 49 -2.56 -7.09 4.17
CA TYR A 49 -2.96 -8.08 5.17
C TYR A 49 -1.93 -8.16 6.31
N LEU A 50 -2.39 -8.51 7.50
CA LEU A 50 -1.54 -9.00 8.58
C LEU A 50 -1.49 -10.53 8.47
N GLY A 51 -0.45 -11.05 7.84
CA GLY A 51 -0.27 -12.48 7.64
C GLY A 51 0.51 -13.14 8.77
N LYS A 52 0.43 -14.47 8.86
CA LYS A 52 1.22 -15.28 9.80
C LYS A 52 2.19 -16.18 9.04
N VAL A 53 3.49 -16.11 9.36
CA VAL A 53 4.51 -16.97 8.74
C VAL A 53 4.24 -18.42 9.11
N LYS A 54 3.88 -19.24 8.12
CA LYS A 54 3.62 -20.68 8.29
C LYS A 54 4.90 -21.50 8.23
N LYS A 55 5.77 -21.18 7.28
CA LYS A 55 6.99 -21.97 7.03
C LYS A 55 8.08 -21.12 6.40
N ILE A 56 9.31 -21.33 6.84
CA ILE A 56 10.51 -20.76 6.23
C ILE A 56 11.13 -21.79 5.30
N MET A 57 11.53 -21.35 4.10
CA MET A 57 12.16 -22.17 3.06
C MET A 57 13.55 -21.60 2.73
N PRO A 58 14.60 -21.95 3.49
CA PRO A 58 15.94 -21.40 3.29
C PRO A 58 16.49 -21.61 1.88
N GLY A 59 16.21 -22.76 1.26
CA GLY A 59 16.64 -23.07 -0.11
C GLY A 59 16.01 -22.17 -1.19
N LEU A 60 14.89 -21.52 -0.89
CA LEU A 60 14.24 -20.54 -1.76
C LEU A 60 14.47 -19.10 -1.31
N ASN A 61 15.21 -18.91 -0.21
CA ASN A 61 15.31 -17.64 0.51
C ASN A 61 13.95 -16.95 0.70
N ALA A 62 12.92 -17.73 1.06
CA ALA A 62 11.53 -17.29 1.11
C ALA A 62 10.76 -17.89 2.30
N ALA A 63 9.57 -17.35 2.55
CA ALA A 63 8.62 -17.85 3.53
C ALA A 63 7.23 -18.02 2.90
N PHE A 64 6.51 -19.02 3.38
CA PHE A 64 5.07 -19.18 3.15
C PHE A 64 4.31 -18.50 4.27
N VAL A 65 3.36 -17.65 3.91
CA VAL A 65 2.59 -16.79 4.82
C VAL A 65 1.11 -17.10 4.64
N ASP A 66 0.42 -17.30 5.75
CA ASP A 66 -1.03 -17.36 5.78
C ASP A 66 -1.61 -15.96 5.76
N VAL A 67 -2.42 -15.65 4.75
CA VAL A 67 -3.16 -14.40 4.61
C VAL A 67 -4.67 -14.64 4.54
N GLY A 68 -5.13 -15.86 4.87
CA GLY A 68 -6.53 -16.26 4.75
C GLY A 68 -6.96 -16.74 3.36
N TYR A 69 -6.02 -16.89 2.42
CA TYR A 69 -6.28 -17.54 1.13
C TYR A 69 -6.17 -19.07 1.25
N GLU A 70 -6.89 -19.79 0.39
CA GLU A 70 -6.92 -21.25 0.33
C GLU A 70 -5.55 -21.90 0.06
N LYS A 71 -4.62 -21.15 -0.54
CA LYS A 71 -3.22 -21.52 -0.74
C LYS A 71 -2.31 -20.55 -0.01
N ASP A 72 -1.22 -21.07 0.56
CA ASP A 72 -0.22 -20.24 1.22
C ASP A 72 0.40 -19.24 0.24
N ALA A 73 0.53 -18.00 0.70
CA ALA A 73 1.12 -16.92 -0.06
C ALA A 73 2.64 -16.95 0.05
N PHE A 74 3.32 -16.50 -1.01
CA PHE A 74 4.78 -16.58 -1.13
C PHE A 74 5.43 -15.22 -0.89
N LEU A 75 6.35 -15.14 0.08
CA LEU A 75 7.12 -13.94 0.41
C LEU A 75 8.62 -14.23 0.29
N HIS A 76 9.28 -13.62 -0.69
CA HIS A 76 10.72 -13.77 -0.89
C HIS A 76 11.52 -12.75 -0.06
N TYR A 77 12.77 -13.05 0.29
CA TYR A 77 13.63 -12.16 1.08
C TYR A 77 13.79 -10.75 0.47
N MET A 78 13.99 -10.67 -0.85
CA MET A 78 14.06 -9.38 -1.56
C MET A 78 12.76 -8.59 -1.47
N ASP A 79 11.62 -9.27 -1.31
CA ASP A 79 10.32 -8.61 -1.22
C ASP A 79 10.04 -8.13 0.22
N LEU A 80 10.94 -8.33 1.19
CA LEU A 80 10.84 -7.71 2.52
C LEU A 80 11.16 -6.20 2.47
N GLY A 81 12.10 -5.83 1.59
CA GLY A 81 12.63 -4.47 1.48
C GLY A 81 13.58 -4.07 2.61
N PRO A 82 14.40 -3.01 2.39
CA PRO A 82 15.38 -2.56 3.36
C PRO A 82 14.74 -2.15 4.70
N GLN A 83 13.59 -1.50 4.65
CA GLN A 83 12.89 -0.94 5.82
C GLN A 83 12.07 -1.96 6.62
N PHE A 84 12.23 -3.26 6.35
CA PHE A 84 11.43 -4.31 6.98
C PHE A 84 11.45 -4.26 8.51
N GLN A 85 12.60 -4.00 9.13
CA GLN A 85 12.72 -3.95 10.59
C GLN A 85 11.89 -2.81 11.21
N SER A 86 11.88 -1.64 10.55
CA SER A 86 11.04 -0.51 10.94
C SER A 86 9.56 -0.88 10.89
N LEU A 87 9.12 -1.53 9.81
CA LEU A 87 7.74 -2.01 9.68
C LEU A 87 7.40 -3.03 10.77
N ASN A 88 8.26 -4.03 10.99
CA ASN A 88 8.05 -5.07 12.00
C ASN A 88 7.95 -4.48 13.42
N LYS A 89 8.79 -3.49 13.74
CA LYS A 89 8.70 -2.74 15.00
C LYS A 89 7.36 -2.01 15.14
N LEU A 90 6.89 -1.35 14.07
CA LEU A 90 5.58 -0.69 14.08
C LEU A 90 4.45 -1.69 14.35
N VAL A 91 4.49 -2.87 13.72
CA VAL A 91 3.50 -3.94 13.92
C VAL A 91 3.48 -4.40 15.38
N ARG A 92 4.64 -4.64 15.99
CA ARG A 92 4.74 -5.04 17.41
C ARG A 92 4.15 -3.97 18.34
N ILE A 93 4.43 -2.70 18.08
CA ILE A 93 3.85 -1.59 18.85
C ILE A 93 2.32 -1.55 18.68
N ALA A 94 1.83 -1.71 17.45
CA ALA A 94 0.40 -1.73 17.16
C ALA A 94 -0.32 -2.89 17.86
N ARG A 95 0.26 -4.09 17.84
CA ARG A 95 -0.30 -5.27 18.51
C ARG A 95 -0.31 -5.15 20.03
N SER A 96 0.58 -4.35 20.60
CA SER A 96 0.55 -4.01 22.03
C SER A 96 -0.54 -3.00 22.42
N ASN A 97 -1.40 -2.58 21.49
CA ASN A 97 -2.41 -1.52 21.65
C ASN A 97 -1.84 -0.18 22.12
N LYS A 98 -0.55 0.05 21.86
CA LYS A 98 0.15 1.31 22.20
C LYS A 98 0.24 2.27 21.03
N LEU A 99 -0.37 1.96 19.88
CA LEU A 99 -0.27 2.84 18.71
C LEU A 99 -1.02 4.14 18.98
N SER A 100 -0.30 5.25 18.88
CA SER A 100 -0.86 6.60 18.95
C SER A 100 -0.21 7.49 17.90
N THR A 101 -0.90 8.58 17.54
CA THR A 101 -0.38 9.57 16.59
C THR A 101 0.98 10.14 17.03
N GLY A 102 1.21 10.30 18.34
CA GLY A 102 2.49 10.76 18.87
C GLY A 102 3.63 9.78 18.61
N ILE A 103 3.38 8.48 18.73
CA ILE A 103 4.38 7.43 18.45
C ILE A 103 4.70 7.36 16.95
N ILE A 104 3.70 7.51 16.07
CA ILE A 104 3.93 7.52 14.62
C ILE A 104 4.80 8.73 14.23
N ARG A 105 4.49 9.93 14.76
CA ARG A 105 5.26 11.16 14.47
C ARG A 105 6.71 11.09 14.97
N ASN A 106 6.91 10.50 16.14
CA ASN A 106 8.23 10.36 16.78
C ASN A 106 8.84 8.97 16.59
N PHE A 107 8.42 8.24 15.54
CA PHE A 107 8.90 6.90 15.29
C PHE A 107 10.39 6.92 14.94
N ASN A 108 11.18 6.10 15.64
CA ASN A 108 12.59 5.88 15.33
C ASN A 108 12.71 4.62 14.48
N THR A 109 13.17 4.80 13.25
CA THR A 109 13.42 3.72 12.28
C THR A 109 14.52 2.79 12.78
N GLU A 110 14.43 1.53 12.38
CA GLU A 110 15.46 0.53 12.60
C GLU A 110 16.44 0.50 11.41
N PRO A 111 17.66 -0.04 11.59
CA PRO A 111 18.60 -0.22 10.50
C PRO A 111 18.05 -1.12 9.39
N ASP A 112 18.49 -0.84 8.16
CA ASP A 112 18.09 -1.61 6.98
C ASP A 112 18.57 -3.06 7.08
N ILE A 113 17.76 -4.00 6.57
CA ILE A 113 18.21 -5.38 6.38
C ILE A 113 19.27 -5.46 5.27
N LYS A 114 20.20 -6.41 5.40
CA LYS A 114 21.26 -6.60 4.41
C LYS A 114 20.69 -7.04 3.06
N LYS A 115 21.17 -6.47 1.96
CA LYS A 115 20.69 -6.85 0.62
C LYS A 115 20.95 -8.32 0.27
N ASP A 116 21.98 -8.94 0.83
CA ASP A 116 22.39 -10.33 0.58
C ASP A 116 22.05 -11.28 1.76
N GLY A 117 21.17 -10.86 2.66
CA GLY A 117 20.78 -11.65 3.81
C GLY A 117 19.88 -12.85 3.50
N LYS A 118 19.54 -13.59 4.56
CA LYS A 118 18.68 -14.76 4.50
C LYS A 118 17.36 -14.50 5.23
N ILE A 119 16.27 -14.99 4.65
CA ILE A 119 14.93 -14.92 5.23
C ILE A 119 14.87 -15.52 6.64
N ALA A 120 15.65 -16.58 6.90
CA ALA A 120 15.69 -17.27 8.17
C ALA A 120 16.32 -16.45 9.30
N ASP A 121 17.10 -15.42 8.96
CA ASP A 121 17.72 -14.50 9.93
C ASP A 121 16.77 -13.34 10.29
N VAL A 122 15.69 -13.15 9.52
CA VAL A 122 14.79 -11.98 9.62
C VAL A 122 13.37 -12.37 10.05
N LEU A 123 12.89 -13.53 9.60
CA LEU A 123 11.57 -14.06 9.94
C LEU A 123 11.69 -15.32 10.80
N SER A 124 10.65 -15.57 11.59
CA SER A 124 10.47 -16.82 12.33
C SER A 124 9.08 -17.42 12.06
N THR A 125 8.97 -18.75 12.09
CA THR A 125 7.66 -19.42 12.00
C THR A 125 6.74 -18.94 13.12
N GLY A 126 5.48 -18.65 12.79
CA GLY A 126 4.47 -18.12 13.70
C GLY A 126 4.48 -16.60 13.84
N GLN A 127 5.50 -15.90 13.34
CA GLN A 127 5.58 -14.44 13.36
C GLN A 127 4.46 -13.81 12.51
N GLU A 128 3.83 -12.75 13.04
CA GLU A 128 2.93 -11.90 12.26
C GLU A 128 3.74 -10.92 11.39
N VAL A 129 3.33 -10.74 10.14
CA VAL A 129 4.01 -9.87 9.16
C VAL A 129 2.97 -9.12 8.34
N VAL A 130 3.14 -7.79 8.24
CA VAL A 130 2.32 -6.98 7.34
C VAL A 130 2.85 -7.15 5.93
N VAL A 131 1.93 -7.51 5.03
CA VAL A 131 2.24 -7.82 3.64
C VAL A 131 1.23 -7.18 2.72
N GLN A 132 1.68 -6.81 1.53
CA GLN A 132 0.87 -6.32 0.43
C GLN A 132 0.89 -7.34 -0.70
N ILE A 133 -0.26 -7.57 -1.34
CA ILE A 133 -0.34 -8.44 -2.51
C ILE A 133 0.39 -7.76 -3.68
N ALA A 134 1.51 -8.34 -4.09
CA ALA A 134 2.32 -7.89 -5.21
C ALA A 134 1.89 -8.54 -6.52
N LYS A 135 1.41 -9.79 -6.47
CA LYS A 135 0.76 -10.48 -7.58
C LYS A 135 -0.39 -11.32 -7.08
N GLU A 136 -1.50 -11.26 -7.82
CA GLU A 136 -2.69 -12.09 -7.59
C GLU A 136 -2.36 -13.59 -7.63
N PRO A 137 -3.16 -14.43 -6.95
CA PRO A 137 -3.03 -15.87 -7.09
C PRO A 137 -3.27 -16.31 -8.54
N ILE A 138 -2.53 -17.33 -8.98
CA ILE A 138 -2.66 -17.87 -10.34
C ILE A 138 -2.88 -19.37 -10.24
N SER A 139 -4.07 -19.83 -10.64
CA SER A 139 -4.47 -21.24 -10.67
C SER A 139 -4.20 -21.92 -9.32
N THR A 140 -3.16 -22.75 -9.21
CA THR A 140 -2.82 -23.50 -8.00
C THR A 140 -1.82 -22.81 -7.08
N LYS A 141 -1.28 -21.65 -7.47
CA LYS A 141 -0.30 -20.89 -6.69
C LYS A 141 -0.98 -19.76 -5.93
N GLY A 142 -0.70 -19.67 -4.63
CA GLY A 142 -1.11 -18.53 -3.81
C GLY A 142 -0.47 -17.21 -4.27
N PRO A 143 -0.95 -16.07 -3.74
CA PRO A 143 -0.46 -14.76 -4.16
C PRO A 143 1.02 -14.56 -3.81
N ARG A 144 1.69 -13.70 -4.58
CA ARG A 144 3.03 -13.20 -4.21
C ARG A 144 2.88 -11.97 -3.34
N LEU A 145 3.64 -11.93 -2.26
CA LEU A 145 3.61 -10.88 -1.26
C LEU A 145 4.84 -9.97 -1.36
N SER A 146 4.68 -8.76 -0.85
CA SER A 146 5.77 -7.84 -0.51
C SER A 146 5.52 -7.24 0.87
N SER A 147 6.56 -7.00 1.66
CA SER A 147 6.50 -6.17 2.86
C SER A 147 6.97 -4.73 2.60
N GLU A 148 7.31 -4.39 1.35
CA GLU A 148 7.47 -3.01 0.90
C GLU A 148 6.12 -2.36 0.66
N ILE A 149 5.47 -1.95 1.75
CA ILE A 149 4.12 -1.38 1.70
C ILE A 149 4.14 -0.05 0.96
N SER A 150 3.19 0.11 0.03
CA SER A 150 2.95 1.37 -0.67
C SER A 150 1.46 1.68 -0.70
N ILE A 151 1.11 2.96 -0.50
CA ILE A 151 -0.28 3.42 -0.50
C ILE A 151 -0.46 4.33 -1.70
N ALA A 152 -1.07 3.79 -2.75
CA ALA A 152 -1.26 4.51 -4.00
C ALA A 152 -2.54 5.36 -3.94
N GLY A 153 -2.39 6.68 -3.99
CA GLY A 153 -3.47 7.63 -4.26
C GLY A 153 -3.53 8.02 -5.75
N ARG A 154 -4.44 8.91 -6.11
CA ARG A 154 -4.60 9.39 -7.49
C ARG A 154 -3.33 10.05 -8.03
N ASN A 155 -2.77 10.98 -7.26
CA ASN A 155 -1.66 11.84 -7.68
C ASN A 155 -0.31 11.41 -7.10
N ILE A 156 -0.31 10.64 -6.01
CA ILE A 156 0.90 10.30 -5.25
C ILE A 156 0.87 8.84 -4.81
N VAL A 157 2.03 8.25 -4.56
CA VAL A 157 2.19 6.98 -3.85
C VAL A 157 3.00 7.25 -2.60
N LEU A 158 2.44 6.95 -1.43
CA LEU A 158 3.11 7.12 -0.14
C LEU A 158 3.85 5.82 0.23
N ILE A 159 5.10 5.94 0.66
CA ILE A 159 5.95 4.81 1.02
C ILE A 159 6.45 5.01 2.46
N PRO A 160 5.95 4.26 3.45
CA PRO A 160 6.42 4.33 4.81
C PRO A 160 7.91 4.01 4.93
N PHE A 161 8.59 4.69 5.86
CA PHE A 161 10.01 4.53 6.24
C PHE A 161 11.03 4.81 5.12
N SER A 162 10.58 5.11 3.91
CA SER A 162 11.40 5.77 2.91
C SER A 162 11.57 7.24 3.29
N ASN A 163 12.69 7.87 2.92
CA ASN A 163 12.85 9.34 3.00
C ASN A 163 13.06 9.94 1.60
N LYS A 164 12.63 9.21 0.56
CA LYS A 164 12.89 9.56 -0.84
C LYS A 164 11.64 10.13 -1.50
N ILE A 165 11.79 11.31 -2.10
CA ILE A 165 10.80 11.89 -3.02
C ILE A 165 11.25 11.59 -4.45
N SER A 166 10.35 11.05 -5.27
CA SER A 166 10.59 10.78 -6.69
C SER A 166 9.41 11.30 -7.51
N ILE A 167 9.66 11.68 -8.76
CA ILE A 167 8.63 12.14 -9.69
C ILE A 167 8.58 11.15 -10.87
N SER A 168 7.38 10.86 -11.36
CA SER A 168 7.16 10.00 -12.53
C SER A 168 8.07 10.40 -13.68
N GLN A 169 8.69 9.40 -14.31
CA GLN A 169 9.55 9.61 -15.49
C GLN A 169 8.77 10.17 -16.68
N LYS A 170 7.45 9.97 -16.73
CA LYS A 170 6.57 10.49 -17.79
C LYS A 170 6.35 12.01 -17.71
N ILE A 171 6.58 12.63 -16.55
CA ILE A 171 6.59 14.09 -16.41
C ILE A 171 7.98 14.55 -16.82
N THR A 172 8.10 15.19 -17.99
CA THR A 172 9.39 15.44 -18.63
C THR A 172 9.88 16.87 -18.45
N THR A 173 8.98 17.85 -18.33
CA THR A 173 9.36 19.26 -18.22
C THR A 173 10.00 19.55 -16.86
N GLN A 174 11.18 20.17 -16.87
CA GLN A 174 11.93 20.45 -15.65
C GLN A 174 11.23 21.44 -14.72
N GLU A 175 10.51 22.41 -15.28
CA GLU A 175 9.72 23.39 -14.53
C GLU A 175 8.65 22.69 -13.68
N GLU A 176 7.83 21.85 -14.30
CA GLU A 176 6.78 21.11 -13.60
C GLU A 176 7.35 20.14 -12.56
N ARG A 177 8.44 19.46 -12.88
CA ARG A 177 9.16 18.62 -11.92
C ARG A 177 9.59 19.41 -10.69
N ASN A 178 10.14 20.60 -10.88
CA ASN A 178 10.58 21.46 -9.78
C ASN A 178 9.38 21.93 -8.95
N ARG A 179 8.29 22.35 -9.59
CA ARG A 179 7.05 22.76 -8.93
C ARG A 179 6.47 21.65 -8.06
N LEU A 180 6.25 20.47 -8.63
CA LEU A 180 5.70 19.31 -7.93
C LEU A 180 6.60 18.84 -6.79
N LYS A 181 7.93 18.87 -6.97
CA LYS A 181 8.89 18.52 -5.92
C LYS A 181 8.74 19.44 -4.72
N SER A 182 8.67 20.75 -4.95
CA SER A 182 8.52 21.76 -3.89
C SER A 182 7.21 21.61 -3.13
N LEU A 183 6.10 21.37 -3.83
CA LEU A 183 4.79 21.12 -3.19
C LEU A 183 4.81 19.89 -2.30
N VAL A 184 5.39 18.79 -2.80
CA VAL A 184 5.44 17.52 -2.06
C VAL A 184 6.37 17.60 -0.84
N GLN A 185 7.50 18.30 -0.96
CA GLN A 185 8.42 18.52 0.15
C GLN A 185 7.76 19.22 1.34
N ALA A 186 6.78 20.10 1.09
CA ALA A 186 6.06 20.81 2.14
C ALA A 186 5.07 19.92 2.92
N ILE A 187 4.61 18.81 2.33
CA ILE A 187 3.53 17.98 2.90
C ILE A 187 3.99 16.60 3.35
N VAL A 188 5.15 16.12 2.90
CA VAL A 188 5.61 14.76 3.20
C VAL A 188 5.91 14.62 4.71
N PRO A 189 5.31 13.64 5.41
CA PRO A 189 5.61 13.42 6.82
C PRO A 189 7.03 12.89 7.03
N LYS A 190 7.59 13.09 8.22
CA LYS A 190 8.88 12.51 8.62
C LYS A 190 8.83 10.98 8.51
N ASN A 191 9.90 10.36 8.01
CA ASN A 191 10.01 8.91 7.77
C ASN A 191 9.05 8.40 6.70
N TYR A 192 8.62 9.24 5.75
CA TYR A 192 7.84 8.79 4.59
C TYR A 192 8.48 9.29 3.29
N GLY A 193 8.44 8.41 2.30
CA GLY A 193 8.80 8.70 0.93
C GLY A 193 7.55 8.88 0.10
N LEU A 194 7.70 9.51 -1.05
CA LEU A 194 6.59 9.82 -1.93
C LEU A 194 7.00 9.71 -3.39
N ILE A 195 6.15 9.09 -4.21
CA ILE A 195 6.27 9.08 -5.67
C ILE A 195 5.14 9.90 -6.27
N VAL A 196 5.47 10.95 -7.02
CA VAL A 196 4.48 11.73 -7.76
C VAL A 196 4.11 11.00 -9.04
N ARG A 197 2.82 10.72 -9.21
CA ARG A 197 2.26 10.02 -10.38
C ARG A 197 2.02 11.00 -11.52
N THR A 198 1.92 10.49 -12.75
CA THR A 198 1.64 11.30 -13.94
C THR A 198 0.32 12.07 -13.85
N ALA A 199 -0.68 11.54 -13.13
CA ALA A 199 -1.95 12.23 -12.93
C ALA A 199 -1.86 13.53 -12.10
N ALA A 200 -0.70 13.81 -11.50
CA ALA A 200 -0.45 15.05 -10.76
C ALA A 200 0.02 16.21 -11.66
N GLU A 201 0.34 15.93 -12.93
CA GLU A 201 0.75 16.94 -13.91
C GLU A 201 -0.42 17.85 -14.26
N GLY A 202 -0.21 19.17 -14.16
CA GLY A 202 -1.23 20.20 -14.46
C GLY A 202 -1.11 21.48 -13.66
#